data_AF-A0A3T1B7E7-F1
#
_entry.id   AF-A0A3T1B7E7-F1
#
_cell.length_a   1.000
_cell.length_b   1.000
_cell.length_c   1.000
_cell.angle_alpha   90.00
_cell.angle_beta   90.00
_cell.angle_gamma   90.00
#
_symmetry.space_group_name_H-M   'P 1'
#
loop_
_entity.id
_entity.type
_entity.pdbx_description
1 polymer ?
#
loop_
_entity_poly.entity_id
_entity_poly.type
_entity_poly.pdbx_seq_one_letter_code
_entity_poly.pdbx_strand_id
1 'polypeptide(L)' 'MALPPIPETEPMVPLGVRVPPALAQRVRAAADQAGVPYSQLVREWIELGLTDMAGDLTVSVAVLRRAIAHAAQTGHAA' A
#
# COMPACT_ATOMS: atom_id res chain seq x y z
N MET A 1 23.97 -26.92 -14.32
CA MET A 1 23.22 -25.75 -14.83
C MET A 1 23.22 -24.70 -13.74
N ALA A 2 23.68 -23.49 -14.03
CA ALA A 2 23.55 -22.37 -13.10
C ALA A 2 22.10 -21.85 -13.11
N LEU A 3 21.54 -21.56 -11.95
CA LEU A 3 20.21 -20.95 -11.85
C LEU A 3 20.27 -19.49 -12.36
N PRO A 4 19.22 -19.03 -13.08
CA PRO A 4 19.16 -17.64 -13.49
C PRO A 4 19.12 -16.71 -12.27
N PRO A 5 19.68 -15.49 -12.38
CA PRO A 5 19.65 -14.52 -11.29
C PRO A 5 18.21 -14.18 -10.92
N ILE A 6 17.94 -14.11 -9.62
CA ILE A 6 16.64 -13.68 -9.11
C ILE A 6 16.49 -12.19 -9.44
N PRO A 7 15.39 -11.78 -10.11
CA PRO A 7 15.16 -10.37 -10.36
C PRO A 7 15.03 -9.61 -9.05
N GLU A 8 15.73 -8.48 -8.94
CA GLU A 8 15.75 -7.63 -7.75
C GLU A 8 14.40 -6.92 -7.52
N THR A 9 13.56 -6.86 -8.55
CA THR A 9 12.23 -6.25 -8.53
C THR A 9 11.15 -7.25 -8.93
N GLU A 10 9.98 -7.08 -8.32
CA GLU A 10 8.80 -7.87 -8.68
C GLU A 10 8.43 -7.63 -10.15
N PRO A 11 8.23 -8.69 -10.95
CA PRO A 11 7.82 -8.56 -12.34
C PRO A 11 6.48 -7.84 -12.46
N MET A 12 6.43 -6.77 -13.25
CA MET A 12 5.22 -5.98 -13.49
C MET A 12 4.58 -6.32 -14.84
N VAL A 13 3.24 -6.34 -14.88
CA VAL A 13 2.46 -6.54 -16.11
C VAL A 13 1.54 -5.34 -16.37
N PRO A 14 1.23 -5.02 -17.64
CA PRO A 14 0.33 -3.91 -17.96
C PRO A 14 -1.10 -4.20 -17.50
N LEU A 15 -1.75 -3.21 -16.90
CA LEU A 15 -3.16 -3.25 -16.50
C LEU A 15 -3.97 -2.22 -17.28
N GLY A 16 -4.85 -2.69 -18.17
CA GLY A 16 -5.74 -1.84 -18.98
C GLY A 16 -7.11 -1.67 -18.31
N VAL A 17 -7.44 -0.44 -17.89
CA VAL A 17 -8.75 -0.12 -17.28
C VAL A 17 -9.40 1.04 -18.02
N ARG A 18 -10.67 0.89 -18.39
CA ARG A 18 -11.48 1.99 -18.94
C ARG A 18 -12.02 2.83 -17.78
N VAL A 19 -11.80 4.13 -17.84
CA VAL A 19 -12.29 5.09 -16.83
C VAL A 19 -12.90 6.31 -17.52
N PRO A 20 -13.84 7.02 -16.88
CA PRO A 20 -14.31 8.31 -17.37
C PRO A 20 -13.15 9.30 -17.55
N PRO A 21 -13.16 10.16 -18.59
CA PRO A 21 -12.07 11.11 -18.86
C PRO A 21 -11.76 12.04 -17.68
N ALA A 22 -12.81 12.52 -16.98
CA ALA A 22 -12.65 13.36 -15.81
C ALA A 22 -11.91 12.65 -14.67
N LEU A 23 -12.09 11.33 -14.50
CA LEU A 23 -11.36 10.56 -13.50
C LEU A 23 -9.88 10.45 -13.89
N ALA A 24 -9.57 10.12 -15.14
CA ALA A 24 -8.19 10.05 -15.62
C ALA A 24 -7.44 11.38 -15.45
N GLN A 25 -8.11 12.51 -15.70
CA GLN A 25 -7.54 13.84 -15.50
C GLN A 25 -7.25 14.12 -14.02
N ARG A 26 -8.17 13.77 -13.11
CA ARG A 26 -7.97 13.93 -11.67
C ARG A 26 -6.81 13.11 -11.14
N VAL A 27 -6.68 11.86 -11.59
CA VAL A 27 -5.55 10.99 -11.20
C VAL A 27 -4.23 11.56 -11.70
N ARG A 28 -4.20 12.10 -12.93
CA ARG A 28 -3.01 12.76 -13.47
C ARG A 28 -2.59 13.97 -12.66
N ALA A 29 -3.54 14.86 -12.36
CA ALA A 29 -3.26 16.03 -11.52
C ALA A 29 -2.77 15.64 -10.12
N ALA A 30 -3.31 14.58 -9.52
CA ALA A 30 -2.86 14.07 -8.23
C ALA A 30 -1.42 13.53 -8.29
N ALA A 31 -1.05 12.83 -9.37
CA ALA A 31 0.32 12.32 -9.57
C ALA A 31 1.31 13.48 -9.73
N ASP A 32 0.94 14.49 -10.52
CA ASP A 32 1.75 15.71 -10.71
C ASP A 32 1.96 16.44 -9.37
N GLN A 33 0.91 16.59 -8.55
CA GLN A 33 0.99 17.20 -7.22
C GLN A 33 1.85 16.40 -6.24
N ALA A 34 1.81 15.08 -6.31
CA ALA A 34 2.62 14.18 -5.48
C ALA A 34 4.06 14.03 -5.98
N GLY A 35 4.37 14.52 -7.18
CA GLY A 35 5.70 14.39 -7.78
C GLY A 35 6.09 12.96 -8.16
N VAL A 36 5.10 12.09 -8.41
CA VAL A 36 5.31 10.66 -8.74
C VAL A 36 4.76 10.31 -10.12
N PRO A 37 5.29 9.27 -10.79
CA PRO A 37 4.70 8.78 -12.03
C PRO A 37 3.23 8.36 -11.88
N TYR A 38 2.40 8.67 -12.87
CA TYR A 38 0.98 8.31 -12.91
C TYR A 38 0.72 6.82 -12.61
N SER A 39 1.51 5.92 -13.21
CA SER A 39 1.37 4.47 -13.02
C SER A 39 1.79 4.01 -11.62
N GLN A 40 2.72 4.72 -10.98
CA GLN A 40 3.08 4.47 -9.59
C GLN A 40 1.92 4.84 -8.67
N LEU A 41 1.36 6.05 -8.80
CA LEU A 41 0.24 6.48 -7.97
C LEU A 41 -0.97 5.54 -8.10
N VAL A 42 -1.32 5.14 -9.33
CA VAL A 42 -2.42 4.21 -9.57
C VAL A 42 -2.17 2.87 -8.89
N ARG A 43 -0.93 2.35 -8.96
CA ARG A 43 -0.56 1.09 -8.31
C ARG A 43 -0.70 1.21 -6.79
N GLU A 44 -0.15 2.26 -6.18
CA GLU A 44 -0.23 2.49 -4.74
C GLU A 44 -1.68 2.60 -4.25
N TRP A 45 -2.56 3.26 -5.02
CA TRP A 45 -3.99 3.35 -4.68
C TRP A 45 -4.72 2.00 -4.82
N ILE A 46 -4.32 1.15 -5.77
CA ILE A 46 -4.86 -0.21 -5.89
C ILE A 46 -4.44 -1.04 -4.67
N GLU A 47 -3.15 -1.03 -4.32
CA GLU A 47 -2.61 -1.74 -3.15
C GLU A 47 -3.27 -1.26 -1.84
N LEU A 48 -3.45 0.05 -1.69
CA LEU A 48 -4.14 0.63 -0.54
C LEU A 48 -5.61 0.18 -0.48
N GLY A 49 -6.32 0.23 -1.62
CA GLY A 49 -7.71 -0.24 -1.71
C GLY A 49 -7.85 -1.72 -1.37
N LEU A 50 -6.91 -2.56 -1.81
CA LEU A 50 -6.88 -3.99 -1.49
C LEU A 50 -6.58 -4.23 0.00
N THR A 51 -5.69 -3.44 0.60
CA THR A 51 -5.37 -3.52 2.04
C THR A 51 -6.59 -3.14 2.89
N ASP A 52 -7.29 -2.06 2.53
CA ASP A 52 -8.53 -1.64 3.18
C ASP A 52 -9.62 -2.72 3.07
N MET A 53 -9.77 -3.33 1.88
CA MET A 53 -10.70 -4.45 1.65
C MET A 53 -10.33 -5.73 2.42
N ALA A 54 -9.04 -5.99 2.66
CA ALA A 54 -8.57 -7.14 3.43
C ALA A 54 -8.92 -7.02 4.93
N GLY A 55 -9.40 -5.86 5.38
CA GLY A 55 -9.74 -5.62 6.78
C GLY A 55 -8.51 -5.44 7.67
N ASP A 56 -7.33 -5.19 7.08
CA ASP A 56 -6.15 -4.76 7.83
C ASP A 56 -6.42 -3.35 8.38
N LEU A 57 -6.98 -3.31 9.58
CA LEU A 57 -7.26 -2.09 10.34
C LEU A 57 -5.98 -1.25 10.38
N THR A 58 -5.98 -0.11 9.68
CA THR A 58 -4.93 0.88 9.79
C THR A 58 -5.00 1.45 11.21
N VAL A 59 -4.17 0.92 12.10
CA VAL A 59 -4.04 1.44 13.47
C VAL A 59 -2.92 2.46 13.53
N SER A 60 -3.14 3.54 14.28
CA SER A 60 -2.06 4.47 14.62
C SER A 60 -0.94 3.71 15.35
N VAL A 61 0.31 3.97 14.97
CA VAL A 61 1.50 3.43 15.66
C VAL A 61 1.46 3.72 17.16
N ALA A 62 0.87 4.86 17.57
CA ALA A 62 0.70 5.20 18.98
C ALA A 62 -0.28 4.25 19.70
N VAL A 63 -1.37 3.86 19.03
CA VAL A 63 -2.35 2.90 19.56
C VAL A 63 -1.73 1.52 19.69
N LEU A 64 -0.99 1.08 18.67
CA LEU A 64 -0.27 -0.20 18.69
C LEU A 64 0.75 -0.26 19.83
N ARG A 65 1.58 0.78 20.00
CA ARG A 65 2.56 0.87 21.10
C ARG A 65 1.88 0.81 22.47
N ARG A 66 0.73 1.48 22.64
CA ARG A 66 -0.03 1.46 23.90
C ARG A 66 -0.60 0.06 24.19
N ALA A 67 -1.12 -0.63 23.18
CA ALA A 67 -1.65 -1.99 23.34
C ALA A 67 -0.55 -2.99 23.75
N ILE A 68 0.64 -2.91 23.13
CA ILE A 68 1.81 -3.74 23.50
C ILE A 68 2.22 -3.47 24.95
N ALA A 69 2.34 -2.19 25.32
CA ALA A 69 2.70 -1.81 26.69
C ALA A 69 1.68 -2.34 27.71
N HIS A 70 0.38 -2.21 27.42
CA HIS A 70 -0.69 -2.71 28.28
C HIS A 70 -0.60 -4.23 28.47
N ALA A 71 -0.46 -5.00 27.40
CA ALA A 71 -0.34 -6.46 27.45
C ALA A 71 0.89 -6.92 28.26
N ALA A 72 2.02 -6.23 28.13
CA ALA A 72 3.23 -6.53 28.89
C ALA A 72 3.06 -6.32 30.41
N GLN A 73 2.25 -5.34 30.82
CA GLN A 73 1.93 -5.09 32.23
C GLN A 73 0.96 -6.14 32.78
N THR A 74 0.00 -6.60 31.97
CA THR A 74 -0.96 -7.62 32.40
C THR A 74 -0.31 -8.99 32.59
N GLY A 75 0.73 -9.32 31.80
CA GLY A 75 1.50 -10.55 31.96
C GLY A 75 2.46 -10.56 33.17
N HIS A 76 2.72 -9.42 33.80
CA HIS A 76 3.56 -9.30 35.01
C HIS A 76 2.75 -9.39 36.31
N ALA A 77 1.43 -9.47 36.22
CA ALA A 77 0.50 -9.50 37.36
C ALA A 77 -0.14 -10.89 37.59
N ALA A 78 0.40 -11.94 36.97
CA ALA A 78 -0.03 -13.34 37.12
C ALA A 78 1.07 -14.18 37.78
#